data_AF-A0A1G9J9P3-F1
#
_entry.id   AF-A0A1G9J9P3-F1
#
_cell.length_a   1.000
_cell.length_b   1.000
_cell.length_c   1.000
_cell.angle_alpha   90.00
_cell.angle_beta   90.00
_cell.angle_gamma   90.00
#
_symmetry.space_group_name_H-M   'P 1'
#
loop_
_entity.id
_entity.type
_entity.pdbx_description
1 polymer ?
#
loop_
_entity_poly.entity_id
_entity_poly.type
_entity_poly.pdbx_seq_one_letter_code
_entity_poly.pdbx_strand_id
1 'polypeptide(L)'
;MKVTIRENFRVEVTPRALGHCGSFTIPDERMSGDPAAAYRERCEEIATAVGRHVDNVEAAIVRYDTRHECSFCGLTWEVLTAADAANPRSRLDEHSVEGEPVCCDEAIAEFRTERGIPAEGSDEACGPASAIRSEQTDSGWRVRWQQDGRRRAKTLPTQGEADLLASSLAKGGESS
;
A
#
# COMPACT_ATOMS: atom_id res chain seq x y z
N MET A 1 9.75 43.57 20.82
CA MET A 1 8.83 42.42 20.98
C MET A 1 8.67 42.16 22.47
N LYS A 2 7.48 42.38 23.04
CA LYS A 2 7.23 42.21 24.48
C LYS A 2 6.46 40.90 24.66
N VAL A 3 7.06 39.95 25.36
CA VAL A 3 6.34 38.72 25.75
C VAL A 3 5.45 39.06 26.93
N THR A 4 4.15 39.03 26.70
CA THR A 4 3.11 39.16 27.72
C THR A 4 2.80 37.78 28.28
N ILE A 5 2.97 37.64 29.60
CA ILE A 5 2.41 36.65 30.55
C ILE A 5 2.21 35.21 30.02
N ARG A 6 2.91 34.26 30.63
CA ARG A 6 2.66 32.82 30.42
C ARG A 6 1.61 32.35 31.42
N GLU A 7 0.47 31.90 30.91
CA GLU A 7 -0.60 31.26 31.67
C GLU A 7 -0.57 29.74 31.37
N ASN A 8 -1.19 28.91 32.21
CA ASN A 8 -1.32 27.44 32.02
C ASN A 8 -0.03 26.62 32.15
N PHE A 9 0.62 26.66 33.32
CA PHE A 9 1.73 25.76 33.64
C PHE A 9 1.22 24.33 33.85
N ARG A 10 1.93 23.34 33.29
CA ARG A 10 1.61 21.92 33.45
C ARG A 10 2.87 21.10 33.73
N VAL A 11 2.69 20.03 34.48
CA VAL A 11 3.72 19.01 34.72
C VAL A 11 3.33 17.77 33.90
N GLU A 12 4.26 17.28 33.09
CA GLU A 12 4.09 16.06 32.31
C GLU A 12 4.87 14.93 33.00
N VAL A 13 4.20 13.81 33.25
CA VAL A 13 4.78 12.63 33.90
C VAL A 13 4.72 11.46 32.93
N THR A 14 5.85 10.84 32.67
CA THR A 14 5.95 9.69 31.75
C THR A 14 6.18 8.41 32.56
N PRO A 15 5.37 7.35 32.36
CA PRO A 15 5.61 6.07 33.02
C PRO A 15 6.95 5.50 32.57
N ARG A 16 7.61 4.73 33.46
CA ARG A 16 8.76 3.92 33.04
C ARG A 16 8.32 2.81 32.10
N ALA A 17 9.24 2.34 31.27
CA ALA A 17 9.02 1.20 30.39
C ALA A 17 8.47 -0.01 31.15
N LEU A 18 7.61 -0.81 30.53
CA LEU A 18 7.02 -2.01 31.17
C LEU A 18 8.12 -3.00 31.55
N GLY A 19 9.10 -3.20 30.66
CA GLY A 19 10.25 -4.06 30.90
C GLY A 19 11.44 -3.40 31.60
N HIS A 20 11.24 -2.25 32.25
CA HIS A 20 12.32 -1.60 33.00
C HIS A 20 12.68 -2.39 34.27
N CYS A 21 13.86 -3.02 34.27
CA CYS A 21 14.41 -3.78 35.39
C CYS A 21 15.75 -3.18 35.85
N GLY A 22 15.75 -1.90 36.19
CA GLY A 22 16.96 -1.20 36.64
C GLY A 22 17.96 -1.02 35.49
N SER A 23 19.07 -1.78 35.52
CA SER A 23 20.16 -1.66 34.53
C SER A 23 19.87 -2.33 33.19
N PHE A 24 18.79 -3.12 33.09
CA PHE A 24 18.40 -3.81 31.87
C PHE A 24 16.97 -3.43 31.49
N THR A 25 16.67 -3.45 30.18
CA THR A 25 15.33 -3.22 29.65
C THR A 25 14.95 -4.41 28.79
N ILE A 26 13.82 -5.03 29.13
CA ILE A 26 13.17 -6.05 28.31
C ILE A 26 12.21 -5.34 27.35
N PRO A 27 12.10 -5.75 26.07
CA PRO A 27 11.10 -5.20 25.17
C PRO A 27 9.69 -5.33 25.76
N ASP A 28 8.89 -4.27 25.67
CA ASP A 28 7.58 -4.18 26.32
C ASP A 28 6.59 -5.23 25.79
N GLU A 29 6.73 -5.61 24.51
CA GLU A 29 5.94 -6.64 23.84
C GLU A 29 6.17 -8.04 24.44
N ARG A 30 7.32 -8.24 25.09
CA ARG A 30 7.62 -9.48 25.82
C ARG A 30 7.04 -9.47 27.23
N MET A 31 6.75 -8.27 27.77
CA MET A 31 6.19 -8.09 29.12
C MET A 31 4.67 -8.10 29.12
N SER A 32 4.06 -7.62 28.05
CA SER A 32 2.61 -7.61 27.88
C SER A 32 2.24 -7.99 26.45
N GLY A 33 1.21 -8.82 26.29
CA GLY A 33 0.58 -9.07 24.99
C GLY A 33 -0.19 -7.86 24.44
N ASP A 34 -0.50 -6.90 25.32
CA ASP A 34 -1.06 -5.59 24.96
C ASP A 34 -0.31 -4.49 25.77
N PRO A 35 0.82 -3.98 25.25
CA PRO A 35 1.56 -2.91 25.91
C PRO A 35 0.74 -1.63 26.09
N ALA A 36 -0.14 -1.31 25.14
CA ALA A 36 -0.94 -0.08 25.18
C ALA A 36 -1.94 -0.08 26.34
N ALA A 37 -2.64 -1.21 26.56
CA ALA A 37 -3.52 -1.37 27.71
C ALA A 37 -2.73 -1.30 29.04
N ALA A 38 -1.57 -1.97 29.11
CA ALA A 38 -0.74 -1.96 30.31
C ALA A 38 -0.19 -0.57 30.65
N TYR A 39 0.19 0.23 29.65
CA TYR A 39 0.57 1.62 29.85
C TYR A 39 -0.59 2.49 30.32
N ARG A 40 -1.81 2.26 29.79
CA ARG A 40 -3.00 2.99 30.23
C ARG A 40 -3.28 2.74 31.72
N GLU A 41 -3.31 1.48 32.13
CA GLU A 41 -3.51 1.08 33.53
C GLU A 41 -2.44 1.72 34.43
N ARG A 42 -1.16 1.64 34.04
CA ARG A 42 -0.06 2.27 34.79
C ARG A 42 -0.21 3.78 34.91
N CYS A 43 -0.64 4.47 33.85
CA CYS A 43 -0.89 5.91 33.90
C CYS A 43 -2.06 6.26 34.83
N GLU A 44 -3.11 5.44 34.87
CA GLU A 44 -4.25 5.62 35.79
C GLU A 44 -3.84 5.40 37.25
N GLU A 45 -2.99 4.40 37.52
CA GLU A 45 -2.41 4.18 38.84
C GLU A 45 -1.54 5.37 39.29
N ILE A 46 -0.68 5.88 38.39
CA ILE A 46 0.16 7.06 38.66
C ILE A 46 -0.71 8.29 38.93
N ALA A 47 -1.72 8.55 38.10
CA ALA A 47 -2.63 9.68 38.28
C ALA A 47 -3.37 9.59 39.62
N THR A 48 -3.82 8.39 39.99
CA THR A 48 -4.45 8.13 41.29
C THR A 48 -3.48 8.36 42.45
N ALA A 49 -2.23 7.90 42.35
CA ALA A 49 -1.21 8.10 43.37
C ALA A 49 -0.85 9.58 43.52
N VAL A 50 -0.71 10.33 42.42
CA VAL A 50 -0.47 11.77 42.43
C VAL A 50 -1.62 12.49 43.13
N GLY A 51 -2.87 12.20 42.76
CA GLY A 51 -4.05 12.81 43.40
C GLY A 51 -4.20 12.48 44.89
N ARG A 52 -3.65 11.36 45.37
CA ARG A 52 -3.70 10.96 46.78
C ARG A 52 -2.57 11.54 47.62
N HIS A 53 -1.39 11.72 47.05
CA HIS A 53 -0.17 11.95 47.82
C HIS A 53 0.47 13.32 47.58
N VAL A 54 0.05 14.05 46.56
CA VAL A 54 0.59 15.37 46.24
C VAL A 54 -0.45 16.44 46.57
N ASP A 55 -0.09 17.33 47.49
CA ASP A 55 -0.93 18.47 47.86
C ASP A 55 -1.00 19.50 46.73
N ASN A 56 -2.08 20.29 46.70
CA ASN A 56 -2.33 21.36 45.72
C ASN A 56 -2.45 20.89 44.26
N VAL A 57 -2.89 19.65 44.03
CA VAL A 57 -3.25 19.15 42.70
C VAL A 57 -4.74 19.38 42.45
N GLU A 58 -5.07 20.19 41.45
CA GLU A 58 -6.46 20.37 41.02
C GLU A 58 -6.99 19.13 40.29
N ALA A 59 -6.22 18.60 39.33
CA ALA A 59 -6.55 17.39 38.59
C ALA A 59 -5.29 16.68 38.06
N ALA A 60 -5.32 15.35 38.05
CA ALA A 60 -4.37 14.50 37.33
C ALA A 60 -5.10 13.83 36.16
N ILE A 61 -4.76 14.22 34.92
CA ILE A 61 -5.46 13.80 33.71
C ILE A 61 -4.51 13.00 32.83
N VAL A 62 -4.90 11.76 32.51
CA VAL A 62 -4.18 10.94 31.54
C VAL A 62 -4.51 11.41 30.13
N ARG A 63 -3.48 11.74 29.35
CA ARG A 63 -3.59 12.05 27.92
C ARG A 63 -2.82 11.00 27.14
N TYR A 64 -3.34 10.65 25.97
CA TYR A 64 -2.69 9.74 25.04
C TYR A 64 -2.79 10.32 23.63
N ASP A 65 -1.73 10.11 22.85
CA ASP A 65 -1.74 10.41 21.43
C ASP A 65 -2.31 9.20 20.69
N THR A 66 -3.09 9.46 19.65
CA THR A 66 -3.59 8.41 18.75
C THR A 66 -2.73 8.39 17.50
N ARG A 67 -2.31 7.19 17.08
CA ARG A 67 -1.72 6.95 15.78
C ARG A 67 -2.67 6.08 14.98
N HIS A 68 -2.84 6.42 13.71
CA HIS A 68 -3.52 5.56 12.77
C HIS A 68 -2.49 4.59 12.21
N GLU A 69 -2.84 3.31 12.15
CA GLU A 69 -1.98 2.24 11.67
C GLU A 69 -2.71 1.47 10.57
N CYS A 70 -1.95 0.94 9.62
CA CYS A 70 -2.46 0.09 8.58
C CYS A 70 -2.88 -1.26 9.14
N SER A 71 -4.11 -1.70 8.84
CA SER A 71 -4.64 -3.00 9.23
C SER A 71 -3.90 -4.19 8.63
N PHE A 72 -3.16 -3.99 7.52
CA PHE A 72 -2.44 -5.06 6.84
C PHE A 72 -1.01 -5.21 7.35
N CYS A 73 -0.24 -4.12 7.43
CA CYS A 73 1.18 -4.17 7.78
C CYS A 73 1.51 -3.66 9.20
N GLY A 74 0.54 -3.05 9.90
CA GLY A 74 0.74 -2.50 11.25
C GLY A 74 1.65 -1.26 11.31
N LEU A 75 2.11 -0.75 10.16
CA LEU A 75 2.88 0.49 10.09
C LEU A 75 1.98 1.72 10.24
N THR A 76 2.56 2.86 10.57
CA THR A 76 1.84 4.13 10.65
C THR A 76 1.15 4.43 9.31
N TRP A 77 -0.13 4.81 9.38
CA TRP A 77 -0.94 5.14 8.24
C TRP A 77 -0.50 6.50 7.68
N GLU A 78 0.10 6.45 6.49
CA GLU A 78 0.52 7.61 5.72
C GLU A 78 -0.12 7.55 4.34
N VAL A 79 -0.52 8.72 3.84
CA VAL A 79 -1.17 8.87 2.54
C VAL A 79 -0.43 9.89 1.70
N LEU A 80 -0.48 9.73 0.37
CA LEU A 80 0.01 10.74 -0.56
C LEU A 80 -0.78 12.03 -0.39
N THR A 81 -0.08 13.14 -0.17
CA THR A 81 -0.70 14.47 -0.29
C THR A 81 -0.89 14.83 -1.76
N ALA A 82 -1.71 15.86 -2.04
CA ALA A 82 -1.84 16.38 -3.41
C ALA A 82 -0.49 16.76 -4.05
N ALA A 83 0.45 17.27 -3.26
CA ALA A 83 1.79 17.61 -3.72
C ALA A 83 2.62 16.35 -4.06
N ASP A 84 2.47 15.29 -3.26
CA ASP A 84 3.18 14.03 -3.48
C ASP A 84 2.64 13.27 -4.69
N ALA A 85 1.32 13.27 -4.88
CA ALA A 85 0.69 12.66 -6.05
C ALA A 85 1.07 13.38 -7.36
N ALA A 86 1.24 14.70 -7.33
CA ALA A 86 1.68 15.49 -8.48
C ALA A 86 3.19 15.32 -8.78
N ASN A 87 3.99 14.84 -7.83
CA ASN A 87 5.43 14.72 -7.96
C ASN A 87 5.81 13.30 -8.47
N PRO A 88 6.44 13.18 -9.66
CA PRO A 88 6.82 11.90 -10.24
C PRO A 88 7.79 11.05 -9.40
N ARG A 89 8.44 11.64 -8.39
CA ARG A 89 9.36 10.92 -7.49
C ARG A 89 8.67 10.23 -6.32
N SER A 90 7.46 10.68 -5.98
CA SER A 90 6.72 10.21 -4.80
C SER A 90 5.47 9.42 -5.18
N ARG A 91 4.90 9.65 -6.36
CA ARG A 91 3.81 8.83 -6.90
C ARG A 91 4.31 7.42 -7.26
N LEU A 92 3.49 6.40 -7.03
CA LEU A 92 3.79 5.02 -7.43
C LEU A 92 3.79 4.89 -8.96
N ASP A 93 2.71 5.37 -9.58
CA ASP A 93 2.51 5.36 -11.03
C ASP A 93 1.73 6.59 -11.49
N GLU A 94 1.28 6.59 -12.75
CA GLU A 94 0.49 7.68 -13.32
C GLU A 94 -0.95 7.73 -12.81
N HIS A 95 -1.43 6.67 -12.17
CA HIS A 95 -2.76 6.56 -11.59
C HIS A 95 -2.79 6.91 -10.10
N SER A 96 -1.63 7.16 -9.49
CA SER A 96 -1.56 7.61 -8.10
C SER A 96 -2.29 8.92 -7.86
N VAL A 97 -3.04 8.98 -6.76
CA VAL A 97 -3.90 10.10 -6.39
C VAL A 97 -3.72 10.51 -4.94
N GLU A 98 -4.18 11.71 -4.60
CA GLU A 98 -4.24 12.17 -3.21
C GLU A 98 -5.07 11.22 -2.34
N GLY A 99 -4.55 10.91 -1.16
CA GLY A 99 -5.18 10.02 -0.19
C GLY A 99 -4.82 8.54 -0.36
N GLU A 100 -4.06 8.18 -1.40
CA GLU A 100 -3.57 6.81 -1.58
C GLU A 100 -2.59 6.43 -0.46
N PRO A 101 -2.77 5.29 0.23
CA PRO A 101 -1.86 4.85 1.29
C PRO A 101 -0.47 4.53 0.75
N VAL A 102 0.58 4.76 1.54
CA VAL A 102 1.98 4.58 1.12
C VAL A 102 2.64 3.35 1.78
N CYS A 103 1.93 2.68 2.69
CA CYS A 103 2.53 1.73 3.62
C CYS A 103 2.76 0.31 3.06
N CYS A 104 1.82 -0.25 2.29
CA CYS A 104 1.94 -1.59 1.70
C CYS A 104 1.00 -1.77 0.50
N ASP A 105 1.35 -2.73 -0.36
CA ASP A 105 0.64 -3.02 -1.60
C ASP A 105 -0.81 -3.45 -1.36
N GLU A 106 -1.11 -4.16 -0.25
CA GLU A 106 -2.47 -4.58 0.08
C GLU A 106 -3.39 -3.40 0.38
N ALA A 107 -2.91 -2.42 1.15
CA ALA A 107 -3.67 -1.22 1.46
C ALA A 107 -3.91 -0.38 0.20
N ILE A 108 -2.90 -0.31 -0.68
CA ILE A 108 -2.97 0.37 -1.96
C ILE A 108 -3.99 -0.32 -2.87
N ALA A 109 -3.94 -1.65 -2.96
CA ALA A 109 -4.85 -2.44 -3.78
C ALA A 109 -6.30 -2.31 -3.31
N GLU A 110 -6.57 -2.34 -2.00
CA GLU A 110 -7.90 -2.10 -1.43
C GLU A 110 -8.40 -0.70 -1.81
N PHE A 111 -7.62 0.34 -1.54
CA PHE A 111 -7.95 1.72 -1.87
C PHE A 111 -8.25 1.91 -3.36
N ARG A 112 -7.40 1.35 -4.23
CA ARG A 112 -7.55 1.41 -5.68
C ARG A 112 -8.79 0.66 -6.15
N THR A 113 -9.07 -0.52 -5.59
CA THR A 113 -10.26 -1.31 -5.90
C THR A 113 -11.54 -0.55 -5.55
N GLU A 114 -11.60 0.05 -4.36
CA GLU A 114 -12.77 0.83 -3.93
C GLU A 114 -13.04 2.07 -4.80
N ARG A 115 -11.97 2.66 -5.34
CA ARG A 115 -12.06 3.86 -6.19
C ARG A 115 -12.06 3.58 -7.69
N GLY A 116 -11.99 2.31 -8.10
CA GLY A 116 -11.91 1.93 -9.50
C GLY A 116 -10.64 2.40 -10.20
N ILE A 117 -9.54 2.55 -9.44
CA ILE A 117 -8.22 2.91 -9.95
C ILE A 117 -7.50 1.61 -10.38
N PRO A 118 -6.81 1.58 -11.53
CA PRO A 118 -6.05 0.41 -11.95
C PRO A 118 -4.96 0.02 -10.95
N ALA A 119 -4.67 -1.28 -10.82
CA ALA A 119 -3.61 -1.77 -9.93
C ALA A 119 -2.21 -1.36 -10.45
N GLU A 120 -1.24 -1.26 -9.56
CA GLU A 120 0.14 -0.97 -9.96
C GLU A 120 0.64 -2.04 -10.93
N GLY A 121 1.27 -1.63 -12.03
CA GLY A 121 1.76 -2.57 -13.05
C GLY A 121 0.64 -3.27 -13.82
N SER A 122 -0.63 -2.93 -13.59
CA SER A 122 -1.62 -2.98 -14.67
C SER A 122 -1.40 -1.76 -15.56
N ASP A 123 -0.16 -1.63 -16.09
CA ASP A 123 -0.06 -1.28 -17.49
C ASP A 123 -1.16 -2.10 -18.16
N GLU A 124 -2.01 -1.45 -18.93
CA GLU A 124 -2.72 -2.13 -19.98
C GLU A 124 -1.74 -3.17 -20.51
N ALA A 125 -1.98 -4.45 -20.17
CA ALA A 125 -1.49 -5.52 -20.99
C ALA A 125 -2.03 -5.07 -22.33
N CYS A 126 -1.15 -4.46 -23.14
CA CYS A 126 -1.35 -4.22 -24.53
C CYS A 126 -2.02 -5.50 -24.96
N GLY A 127 -3.33 -5.41 -25.24
CA GLY A 127 -4.22 -6.55 -25.04
C GLY A 127 -3.65 -7.79 -25.72
N PRO A 128 -4.09 -9.01 -25.41
CA PRO A 128 -3.86 -10.09 -26.34
C PRO A 128 -4.70 -9.81 -27.60
N ALA A 129 -4.36 -8.77 -28.36
CA ALA A 129 -4.45 -8.76 -29.79
C ALA A 129 -3.57 -9.93 -30.20
N SER A 130 -4.20 -11.09 -30.29
CA SER A 130 -3.92 -12.18 -31.18
C SER A 130 -3.38 -11.61 -32.49
N ALA A 131 -2.10 -11.26 -32.52
CA ALA A 131 -1.46 -10.55 -33.62
C ALA A 131 -1.17 -11.60 -34.70
N ILE A 132 -2.25 -12.06 -35.33
CA ILE A 132 -2.19 -12.85 -36.53
C ILE A 132 -1.68 -11.90 -37.61
N ARG A 133 -0.43 -12.11 -38.04
CA ARG A 133 0.23 -11.30 -39.05
C ARG A 133 0.56 -12.16 -40.26
N SER A 134 0.08 -11.76 -41.43
CA SER A 134 0.51 -12.30 -42.72
C SER A 134 1.62 -11.42 -43.31
N GLU A 135 2.70 -12.05 -43.78
CA GLU A 135 3.82 -11.39 -44.46
C GLU A 135 4.19 -12.15 -45.74
N GLN A 136 4.60 -11.42 -46.79
CA GLN A 136 5.12 -12.02 -48.02
C GLN A 136 6.58 -12.44 -47.82
N THR A 137 6.94 -13.62 -48.33
CA THR A 137 8.29 -14.20 -48.26
C THR A 137 8.70 -14.75 -49.63
N ASP A 138 9.99 -15.05 -49.81
CA ASP A 138 10.55 -15.56 -51.07
C ASP A 138 9.94 -16.90 -51.53
N SER A 139 9.31 -17.65 -50.62
CA SER A 139 8.71 -18.97 -50.86
C SER A 139 7.18 -18.99 -50.70
N GLY A 140 6.53 -17.83 -50.61
CA GLY A 140 5.08 -17.71 -50.47
C GLY A 140 4.66 -16.72 -49.37
N TRP A 141 3.55 -16.98 -48.70
CA TRP A 141 2.99 -16.14 -47.64
C TRP A 141 3.12 -16.83 -46.29
N ARG A 142 3.58 -16.09 -45.27
CA ARG A 142 3.75 -16.62 -43.92
C ARG A 142 2.74 -15.98 -42.97
N VAL A 143 1.98 -16.81 -42.26
CA VAL A 143 1.10 -16.39 -41.17
C VAL A 143 1.77 -16.71 -39.84
N ARG A 144 1.91 -15.72 -38.97
CA ARG A 144 2.42 -15.87 -37.59
C ARG A 144 1.30 -15.58 -36.60
N TRP A 145 1.17 -16.40 -35.56
CA TRP A 145 0.20 -16.19 -34.49
C TRP A 145 0.74 -16.69 -33.15
N GLN A 146 0.09 -16.29 -32.06
CA GLN A 146 0.31 -16.86 -30.73
C GLN A 146 -0.85 -17.78 -30.36
N GLN A 147 -0.51 -18.95 -29.82
CA GLN A 147 -1.46 -19.92 -29.28
C GLN A 147 -0.83 -20.54 -28.04
N ASP A 148 -1.55 -20.54 -26.90
CA ASP A 148 -1.10 -21.07 -25.62
C ASP A 148 0.28 -20.56 -25.17
N GLY A 149 0.52 -19.25 -25.36
CA GLY A 149 1.79 -18.60 -25.04
C GLY A 149 2.96 -18.95 -25.97
N ARG A 150 2.75 -19.81 -26.99
CA ARG A 150 3.78 -20.20 -27.96
C ARG A 150 3.57 -19.48 -29.29
N ARG A 151 4.66 -18.99 -29.87
CA ARG A 151 4.66 -18.42 -31.23
C ARG A 151 4.65 -19.54 -32.26
N ARG A 152 3.68 -19.50 -33.18
CA ARG A 152 3.51 -20.43 -34.28
C ARG A 152 3.64 -19.69 -35.60
N ALA A 153 4.10 -20.39 -36.64
CA ALA A 153 4.19 -19.86 -37.99
C ALA A 153 3.87 -20.95 -39.01
N LYS A 154 3.13 -20.60 -40.06
CA LYS A 154 2.83 -21.49 -41.18
C LYS A 154 3.06 -20.74 -42.50
N THR A 155 3.77 -21.37 -43.43
CA THR A 155 4.00 -20.84 -44.77
C THR A 155 3.03 -21.49 -45.74
N LEU A 156 2.41 -20.68 -46.58
CA LEU A 156 1.40 -21.06 -47.56
C LEU A 156 1.80 -20.54 -48.95
N PRO A 157 1.49 -21.26 -50.03
CA PRO A 157 1.89 -20.88 -51.39
C PRO A 157 1.19 -19.60 -51.90
N THR A 158 -0.02 -19.29 -51.43
CA THR A 158 -0.83 -18.18 -51.96
C THR A 158 -1.32 -17.22 -50.86
N GLN A 159 -1.55 -15.95 -51.23
CA GLN A 159 -2.10 -14.94 -50.32
C GLN A 159 -3.50 -15.31 -49.81
N GLY A 160 -4.34 -15.83 -50.70
CA GLY A 160 -5.71 -16.21 -50.36
C GLY A 160 -5.78 -17.31 -49.30
N GLU A 161 -4.88 -18.29 -49.36
CA GLU A 161 -4.77 -19.32 -48.31
C GLU A 161 -4.29 -18.73 -46.97
N ALA A 162 -3.36 -17.78 -47.01
CA ALA A 162 -2.87 -17.10 -45.82
C ALA A 162 -3.96 -16.27 -45.14
N ASP A 163 -4.77 -15.56 -45.92
CA ASP A 163 -5.89 -14.76 -45.41
C ASP A 163 -7.03 -15.63 -44.86
N LEU A 164 -7.30 -16.79 -45.49
CA LEU A 164 -8.26 -17.78 -44.99
C LEU A 164 -7.80 -18.39 -43.66
N LEU A 165 -6.52 -18.76 -43.56
CA LEU A 165 -5.95 -19.28 -42.30
C LEU A 165 -5.98 -18.22 -41.21
N ALA A 166 -5.58 -16.98 -41.52
CA ALA A 166 -5.63 -15.88 -40.57
C ALA A 166 -7.04 -15.61 -40.06
N SER A 167 -8.03 -15.66 -40.97
CA SER A 167 -9.45 -15.50 -40.63
C SER A 167 -10.00 -16.66 -39.80
N SER A 168 -9.55 -17.89 -40.05
CA SER A 168 -9.92 -19.07 -39.26
C SER A 168 -9.36 -19.00 -37.83
N LEU A 169 -8.08 -18.63 -37.71
CA LEU A 169 -7.40 -18.44 -36.43
C LEU A 169 -8.03 -17.30 -35.62
N ALA A 170 -8.44 -16.21 -36.27
CA ALA A 170 -9.14 -15.10 -35.63
C ALA A 170 -10.53 -15.50 -35.09
N LYS A 171 -11.16 -16.54 -35.65
CA LYS A 171 -12.46 -17.08 -35.22
C LYS A 171 -12.35 -18.22 -34.20
N GLY A 172 -11.14 -18.57 -33.75
CA GLY A 172 -10.91 -19.65 -32.79
C GLY A 172 -10.87 -21.06 -33.41
N GLY A 173 -10.70 -21.17 -34.73
CA GLY A 173 -10.55 -22.45 -35.41
C GLY A 173 -9.17 -23.07 -35.16
N GLU A 174 -9.14 -24.28 -34.60
CA GLU A 174 -7.91 -25.07 -34.50
C GLU A 174 -7.41 -25.45 -35.91
N SER A 175 -6.15 -25.18 -36.20
CA SER A 175 -5.53 -25.60 -37.45
C SER A 175 -5.32 -27.12 -37.44
N SER A 176 -6.23 -27.87 -38.05
CA SER A 176 -5.96 -29.25 -38.51
C SER A 176 -5.03 -29.26 -39.72
#